data_AF-A0A8J5TQY2-F1
#
_entry.id   AF-A0A8J5TQY2-F1
#
_cell.length_a   1.000
_cell.length_b   1.000
_cell.length_c   1.000
_cell.angle_alpha   90.00
_cell.angle_beta   90.00
_cell.angle_gamma   90.00
#
_symmetry.space_group_name_H-M   'P 1'
#
loop_
_entity.id
_entity.type
_entity.pdbx_description
1 polymer ?
#
loop_
_entity_poly.entity_id
_entity_poly.type
_entity_poly.pdbx_seq_one_letter_code
_entity_poly.pdbx_strand_id
1 'polypeptide(L)'
;MCTWFDLCDSSRHFANIVPPRAASCPTLLNAIFALSSRHLSLNAQYDPYASDRYHRACLKHLTTISNDSSALNDDNLLAATILLRTLEELDVPLIGTDHEGHLLGIQLFMNTCDSTTTPSSLRLASFWVGMRQEVTMSFASQRPVKIRLDHGFMDRSLSEADDDTWANRIIVHSADVINYCFGNNGPNRHHYQELVDYDQAWLRARPVSWLPIAYSASDESLGEAFPHIIYLNHAVVIGQVHSIFARILLMCHDDRVPRIGPSAQLARKQIDVG
;
A
#
# COMPACT_ATOMS: atom_id res chain seq x y z
N MET A 1 10.59 -12.27 11.65
CA MET A 1 10.61 -11.01 10.90
C MET A 1 9.23 -10.83 10.29
N CYS A 2 8.65 -9.64 10.40
CA CYS A 2 7.27 -9.38 9.99
C CYS A 2 7.10 -9.56 8.47
N THR A 3 6.13 -10.35 8.02
CA THR A 3 5.91 -10.65 6.60
C THR A 3 5.21 -9.52 5.83
N TRP A 4 4.80 -8.45 6.53
CA TRP A 4 4.00 -7.36 5.96
C TRP A 4 4.73 -6.51 4.92
N PHE A 5 6.06 -6.52 4.92
CA PHE A 5 6.86 -5.75 3.95
C PHE A 5 6.96 -6.47 2.59
N ASP A 6 7.09 -7.79 2.60
CA ASP A 6 7.40 -8.59 1.41
C ASP A 6 6.14 -9.20 0.75
N LEU A 7 4.97 -8.56 0.90
CA LEU A 7 3.68 -9.14 0.45
C LEU A 7 3.61 -9.38 -1.07
N CYS A 8 4.20 -8.49 -1.87
CA CYS A 8 4.33 -8.60 -3.33
C CYS A 8 5.82 -8.63 -3.73
N ASP A 9 6.64 -9.36 -2.97
CA ASP A 9 8.08 -9.46 -3.20
C ASP A 9 8.56 -10.88 -2.91
N SER A 10 8.51 -11.73 -3.94
CA SER A 10 9.01 -13.11 -3.91
C SER A 10 10.49 -13.23 -3.55
N SER A 11 11.31 -12.19 -3.78
CA SER A 11 12.72 -12.14 -3.36
C SER A 11 12.90 -11.76 -1.89
N ARG A 12 11.83 -11.25 -1.26
CA ARG A 12 11.72 -10.89 0.15
C ARG A 12 12.86 -9.96 0.59
N HIS A 13 12.98 -8.80 -0.04
CA HIS A 13 14.09 -7.88 0.17
C HIS A 13 14.14 -7.35 1.61
N PHE A 14 13.01 -7.10 2.26
CA PHE A 14 13.01 -6.67 3.66
C PHE A 14 13.41 -7.80 4.60
N ALA A 15 13.13 -9.07 4.23
CA ALA A 15 13.62 -10.22 4.99
C ALA A 15 15.11 -10.50 4.77
N ASN A 16 15.59 -10.40 3.53
CA ASN A 16 16.87 -10.98 3.12
C ASN A 16 17.98 -9.94 2.87
N ILE A 17 17.63 -8.72 2.47
CA ILE A 17 18.60 -7.68 2.05
C ILE A 17 18.74 -6.58 3.10
N VAL A 18 17.63 -6.14 3.69
CA VAL A 18 17.62 -5.05 4.69
C VAL A 18 18.45 -5.39 5.95
N PRO A 19 18.33 -6.58 6.58
CA PRO A 19 19.06 -6.87 7.81
C PRO A 19 20.59 -6.92 7.64
N PRO A 20 21.16 -7.57 6.60
CA PRO A 20 22.59 -7.49 6.35
C PRO A 20 23.09 -6.06 6.11
N ARG A 21 22.34 -5.23 5.37
CA ARG A 21 22.70 -3.83 5.13
C ARG A 21 22.68 -2.99 6.41
N ALA A 22 21.79 -3.30 7.35
CA ALA A 22 21.70 -2.60 8.63
C ALA A 22 22.98 -2.73 9.47
N ALA A 23 23.79 -3.80 9.30
CA ALA A 23 25.07 -3.94 10.00
C ALA A 23 26.05 -2.80 9.69
N SER A 24 25.94 -2.19 8.51
CA SER A 24 26.80 -1.09 8.06
C SER A 24 26.07 0.25 7.93
N CYS A 25 24.78 0.31 8.25
CA CYS A 25 23.96 1.51 8.14
C CYS A 25 23.24 1.81 9.48
N PRO A 26 23.79 2.72 10.31
CA PRO A 26 23.22 3.05 11.62
C PRO A 26 21.77 3.53 11.54
N THR A 27 21.42 4.32 10.52
CA THR A 27 20.04 4.79 10.31
C THR A 27 19.08 3.61 10.14
N LEU A 28 19.41 2.68 9.24
CA LEU A 28 18.60 1.50 8.96
C LEU A 28 18.51 0.57 10.18
N LEU A 29 19.62 0.37 10.90
CA LEU A 29 19.65 -0.42 12.14
C LEU A 29 18.72 0.16 13.21
N ASN A 30 18.80 1.47 13.44
CA ASN A 30 17.94 2.14 14.41
C ASN A 30 16.47 2.10 14.00
N ALA A 31 16.14 2.22 12.70
CA ALA A 31 14.78 2.06 12.22
C ALA A 31 14.22 0.65 12.48
N ILE A 32 15.02 -0.40 12.23
CA ILE A 32 14.66 -1.79 12.55
C ILE A 32 14.41 -1.95 14.05
N PHE A 33 15.31 -1.43 14.90
CA PHE A 33 15.15 -1.52 16.35
C PHE A 33 13.97 -0.72 16.88
N ALA A 34 13.69 0.45 16.32
CA ALA A 34 12.53 1.25 16.70
C ALA A 34 11.23 0.47 16.43
N LEU A 35 11.03 0.03 15.19
CA LEU A 35 9.85 -0.73 14.79
C LEU A 35 9.70 -2.03 15.58
N SER A 36 10.79 -2.80 15.72
CA SER A 36 10.79 -4.07 16.45
C SER A 36 10.47 -3.87 17.93
N SER A 37 11.04 -2.82 18.55
CA SER A 37 10.77 -2.48 19.96
C SER A 37 9.32 -2.11 20.18
N ARG A 38 8.70 -1.34 19.26
CA ARG A 38 7.27 -1.02 19.36
C ARG A 38 6.42 -2.27 19.21
N HIS A 39 6.69 -3.09 18.19
CA HIS A 39 5.95 -4.34 17.98
C HIS A 39 6.05 -5.27 19.20
N LEU A 40 7.23 -5.43 19.80
CA LEU A 40 7.41 -6.22 21.01
C LEU A 40 6.68 -5.63 22.21
N SER A 41 6.73 -4.31 22.41
CA SER A 41 6.00 -3.62 23.50
C SER A 41 4.49 -3.83 23.43
N LEU A 42 3.92 -3.91 22.21
CA LEU A 42 2.49 -4.14 22.01
C LEU A 42 2.05 -5.60 22.21
N ASN A 43 2.96 -6.57 22.04
CA ASN A 43 2.62 -7.99 22.03
C ASN A 43 3.28 -8.81 23.16
N ALA A 44 4.19 -8.20 23.93
CA ALA A 44 4.98 -8.86 24.95
C ALA A 44 5.45 -7.88 26.03
N GLN A 45 6.07 -8.39 27.10
CA GLN A 45 6.74 -7.55 28.09
C GLN A 45 8.06 -7.03 27.52
N TYR A 46 8.07 -5.78 27.05
CA TYR A 46 9.24 -5.10 26.53
C TYR A 46 9.25 -3.62 26.93
N ASP A 47 10.42 -2.97 26.94
CA ASP A 47 10.55 -1.56 27.34
C ASP A 47 9.73 -0.64 26.40
N PRO A 48 8.69 0.06 26.91
CA PRO A 48 7.83 0.89 26.07
C PRO A 48 8.53 2.12 25.50
N TYR A 49 9.66 2.54 26.08
CA TYR A 49 10.43 3.71 25.64
C TYR A 49 11.57 3.36 24.69
N ALA A 50 11.87 2.07 24.49
CA ALA A 50 12.96 1.65 23.62
C ALA A 50 12.75 2.11 22.18
N SER A 51 11.52 2.03 21.67
CA SER A 51 11.17 2.49 20.33
C SER A 51 11.55 3.96 20.12
N ASP A 52 11.13 4.84 21.04
CA ASP A 52 11.38 6.27 20.95
C ASP A 52 12.88 6.60 20.99
N ARG A 53 13.67 5.85 21.77
CA ARG A 53 15.13 6.03 21.82
C ARG A 53 15.77 5.75 20.46
N TYR A 54 15.40 4.64 19.81
CA TYR A 54 15.92 4.28 18.50
C TYR A 54 15.40 5.18 17.38
N HIS A 55 14.13 5.60 17.44
CA HIS A 55 13.56 6.57 16.51
C HIS A 55 14.32 7.90 16.53
N ARG A 56 14.59 8.46 17.73
CA ARG A 56 15.41 9.67 17.87
C ARG A 56 16.85 9.47 17.37
N ALA A 57 17.44 8.29 17.58
CA ALA A 57 18.77 7.98 17.06
C ALA A 57 18.79 7.94 15.52
N CYS A 58 17.71 7.47 14.90
CA CYS A 58 17.53 7.49 13.46
C CYS A 58 17.43 8.93 12.92
N LEU A 59 16.60 9.78 13.54
CA LEU A 59 16.42 11.18 13.13
C LEU A 59 17.72 11.99 13.18
N LYS A 60 18.55 11.79 14.22
CA LYS A 60 19.86 12.48 14.33
C LYS A 60 20.75 12.23 13.12
N HIS A 61 20.74 11.02 12.57
CA HIS A 61 21.53 10.68 11.38
C HIS A 61 20.91 11.24 10.10
N LEU A 62 19.57 11.26 9.99
CA LEU A 62 18.87 11.85 8.85
C LEU A 62 19.09 13.36 8.74
N THR A 63 19.16 14.09 9.86
CA THR A 63 19.44 15.55 9.86
C THR A 63 20.83 15.86 9.30
N THR A 64 21.82 14.99 9.53
CA THR A 64 23.18 15.15 8.96
C THR A 64 23.21 14.93 7.45
N ILE A 65 22.27 14.15 6.92
CA ILE A 65 22.18 13.77 5.51
C ILE A 65 21.32 14.76 4.69
N SER A 66 20.37 15.46 5.32
CA SER A 66 19.39 16.36 4.67
C SER A 66 19.97 17.55 3.88
N ASN A 67 21.28 17.81 3.95
CA ASN A 67 21.95 18.88 3.19
C ASN A 67 22.48 18.41 1.82
N ASP A 68 22.35 17.13 1.49
CA ASP A 68 22.84 16.54 0.25
C ASP A 68 21.68 15.98 -0.58
N SER A 69 21.50 16.48 -1.81
CA SER A 69 20.50 15.98 -2.74
C SER A 69 20.77 14.53 -3.18
N SER A 70 22.01 14.04 -3.03
CA SER A 70 22.37 12.65 -3.33
C SER A 70 21.69 11.64 -2.38
N ALA A 71 21.28 12.10 -1.19
CA ALA A 71 20.61 11.28 -0.18
C ALA A 71 19.31 10.63 -0.68
N LEU A 72 18.58 11.30 -1.58
CA LEU A 72 17.33 10.77 -2.15
C LEU A 72 17.56 9.55 -3.05
N ASN A 73 18.82 9.31 -3.45
CA ASN A 73 19.22 8.12 -4.20
C ASN A 73 19.74 6.97 -3.30
N ASP A 74 19.82 7.15 -1.98
CA ASP A 74 20.24 6.08 -1.06
C ASP A 74 19.07 5.14 -0.73
N ASP A 75 19.18 3.89 -1.17
CA ASP A 75 18.18 2.84 -0.93
C ASP A 75 18.04 2.47 0.56
N ASN A 76 19.10 2.61 1.35
CA ASN A 76 19.05 2.33 2.77
C ASN A 76 18.21 3.37 3.51
N LEU A 77 18.28 4.63 3.09
CA LEU A 77 17.47 5.70 3.66
C LEU A 77 16.01 5.57 3.27
N LEU A 78 15.73 5.17 2.02
CA LEU A 78 14.37 4.84 1.61
C LEU A 78 13.81 3.67 2.43
N ALA A 79 14.56 2.56 2.56
CA ALA A 79 14.14 1.42 3.36
C ALA A 79 13.92 1.79 4.84
N ALA A 80 14.80 2.62 5.42
CA ALA A 80 14.63 3.13 6.78
C ALA A 80 13.37 3.98 6.91
N THR A 81 13.09 4.87 5.94
CA THR A 81 11.89 5.71 5.93
C THR A 81 10.61 4.85 5.86
N ILE A 82 10.61 3.78 5.07
CA ILE A 82 9.50 2.80 5.02
C ILE A 82 9.25 2.15 6.39
N LEU A 83 10.31 1.71 7.07
CA LEU A 83 10.22 1.12 8.41
C LEU A 83 9.67 2.14 9.43
N LEU A 84 10.13 3.39 9.36
CA LEU A 84 9.65 4.45 10.25
C LEU A 84 8.20 4.86 9.97
N ARG A 85 7.76 4.85 8.70
CA ARG A 85 6.32 5.05 8.39
C ARG A 85 5.47 3.94 8.98
N THR A 86 5.94 2.69 8.88
CA THR A 86 5.22 1.55 9.49
C THR A 86 5.14 1.69 11.01
N LEU A 87 6.18 2.26 11.64
CA LEU A 87 6.14 2.59 13.06
C LEU A 87 5.08 3.66 13.37
N GLU A 88 4.96 4.71 12.54
CA GLU A 88 3.88 5.70 12.69
C GLU A 88 2.50 5.03 12.58
N GLU A 89 2.30 4.15 11.60
CA GLU A 89 1.05 3.40 11.41
C GLU A 89 0.71 2.51 12.63
N LEU A 90 1.70 1.86 13.23
CA LEU A 90 1.52 1.09 14.47
C LEU A 90 1.20 1.96 15.70
N ASP A 91 1.62 3.22 15.70
CA ASP A 91 1.38 4.16 16.78
C ASP A 91 0.00 4.84 16.67
N VAL A 92 -0.67 4.80 15.51
CA VAL A 92 -1.99 5.42 15.30
C VAL A 92 -3.03 4.95 16.33
N PRO A 93 -3.22 3.65 16.62
CA PRO A 93 -4.18 3.21 17.63
C PRO A 93 -3.85 3.67 19.07
N LEU A 94 -2.59 4.06 19.33
CA LEU A 94 -2.12 4.47 20.65
C LEU A 94 -2.23 5.99 20.85
N ILE A 95 -1.86 6.75 19.82
CA ILE A 95 -1.75 8.22 19.86
C ILE A 95 -3.04 8.87 19.34
N GLY A 96 -3.83 8.15 18.55
CA GLY A 96 -5.10 8.61 17.99
C GLY A 96 -4.96 9.46 16.72
N THR A 97 -3.73 9.70 16.25
CA THR A 97 -3.44 10.51 15.06
C THR A 97 -2.25 9.97 14.28
N ASP A 98 -2.36 9.95 12.95
CA ASP A 98 -1.23 9.73 12.04
C ASP A 98 -0.58 11.09 11.71
N HIS A 99 0.71 11.25 12.00
CA HIS A 99 1.45 12.48 11.70
C HIS A 99 1.89 12.57 10.23
N GLU A 100 1.84 11.46 9.49
CA GLU A 100 2.25 11.35 8.08
C GLU A 100 3.67 11.85 7.77
N GLY A 101 4.55 11.97 8.79
CA GLY A 101 5.86 12.58 8.66
C GLY A 101 6.77 11.78 7.74
N HIS A 102 6.87 10.47 7.97
CA HIS A 102 7.66 9.59 7.10
C HIS A 102 6.97 9.27 5.78
N LEU A 103 5.64 9.44 5.69
CA LEU A 103 4.92 9.34 4.43
C LEU A 103 5.34 10.45 3.45
N LEU A 104 5.50 11.68 3.93
CA LEU A 104 6.04 12.76 3.12
C LEU A 104 7.46 12.43 2.62
N GLY A 105 8.29 11.83 3.49
CA GLY A 105 9.62 11.33 3.12
C GLY A 105 9.55 10.32 1.96
N ILE A 106 8.68 9.31 2.08
CA ILE A 106 8.43 8.31 1.03
C ILE A 106 8.06 8.97 -0.30
N GLN A 107 7.12 9.92 -0.27
CA GLN A 107 6.68 10.64 -1.46
C GLN A 107 7.85 11.39 -2.14
N LEU A 108 8.74 12.02 -1.37
CA LEU A 108 9.94 12.67 -1.90
C LEU A 108 10.86 11.67 -2.60
N PHE A 109 11.22 10.57 -1.94
CA PHE A 109 12.10 9.54 -2.52
C PHE A 109 11.55 8.96 -3.83
N MET A 110 10.24 8.73 -3.89
CA MET A 110 9.59 8.10 -5.03
C MET A 110 9.46 9.06 -6.20
N ASN A 111 9.11 10.32 -5.94
CA ASN A 111 8.93 11.31 -6.99
C ASN A 111 10.26 11.79 -7.60
N THR A 112 11.38 11.65 -6.86
CA THR A 112 12.73 11.97 -7.35
C THR A 112 13.35 10.86 -8.19
N CYS A 113 12.75 9.66 -8.26
CA CYS A 113 13.28 8.59 -9.09
C CYS A 113 13.33 9.03 -10.57
N ASP A 114 14.55 9.13 -11.10
CA ASP A 114 14.81 9.53 -12.48
C ASP A 114 14.26 8.48 -13.44
N SER A 115 13.50 8.91 -14.45
CA SER A 115 12.91 8.02 -15.45
C SER A 115 13.94 7.37 -16.37
N THR A 116 15.20 7.84 -16.34
CA THR A 116 16.30 7.41 -17.21
C THR A 116 17.17 6.32 -16.62
N THR A 117 17.07 6.05 -15.31
CA THR A 117 17.89 5.05 -14.61
C THR A 117 17.03 3.91 -14.10
N THR A 118 17.45 2.67 -14.38
CA THR A 118 16.80 1.48 -13.82
C THR A 118 17.00 1.48 -12.29
N PRO A 119 15.93 1.50 -11.48
CA PRO A 119 16.09 1.49 -10.03
C PRO A 119 16.69 0.17 -9.55
N SER A 120 17.39 0.20 -8.42
CA SER A 120 17.88 -1.02 -7.77
C SER A 120 16.71 -1.90 -7.31
N SER A 121 16.96 -3.19 -7.09
CA SER A 121 15.92 -4.12 -6.63
C SER A 121 15.38 -3.75 -5.24
N LEU A 122 16.24 -3.28 -4.33
CA LEU A 122 15.81 -2.80 -3.01
C LEU A 122 14.97 -1.52 -3.12
N ARG A 123 15.30 -0.63 -4.05
CA ARG A 123 14.50 0.57 -4.31
C ARG A 123 13.12 0.20 -4.84
N LEU A 124 13.02 -0.74 -5.77
CA LEU A 124 11.73 -1.25 -6.27
C LEU A 124 10.91 -1.92 -5.17
N ALA A 125 11.53 -2.78 -4.34
CA ALA A 125 10.83 -3.39 -3.22
C ALA A 125 10.30 -2.35 -2.23
N SER A 126 11.13 -1.36 -1.87
CA SER A 126 10.73 -0.25 -0.99
C SER A 126 9.65 0.62 -1.62
N PHE A 127 9.73 0.82 -2.94
CA PHE A 127 8.73 1.56 -3.71
C PHE A 127 7.35 0.90 -3.57
N TRP A 128 7.25 -0.41 -3.81
CA TRP A 128 5.97 -1.09 -3.73
C TRP A 128 5.40 -1.15 -2.31
N VAL A 129 6.24 -1.19 -1.27
CA VAL A 129 5.75 -1.03 0.12
C VAL A 129 5.12 0.34 0.30
N GLY A 130 5.84 1.42 0.00
CA GLY A 130 5.32 2.75 0.29
C GLY A 130 4.18 3.17 -0.64
N MET A 131 4.10 2.61 -1.87
CA MET A 131 2.90 2.74 -2.72
C MET A 131 1.66 2.20 -2.03
N ARG A 132 1.73 1.03 -1.40
CA ARG A 132 0.59 0.46 -0.64
C ARG A 132 0.23 1.32 0.57
N GLN A 133 1.23 1.84 1.29
CA GLN A 133 1.02 2.76 2.42
C GLN A 133 0.32 4.05 1.96
N GLU A 134 0.76 4.63 0.84
CA GLU A 134 0.16 5.84 0.27
C GLU A 134 -1.26 5.58 -0.26
N VAL A 135 -1.49 4.48 -0.98
CA VAL A 135 -2.83 4.14 -1.48
C VAL A 135 -3.81 3.94 -0.32
N THR A 136 -3.40 3.19 0.71
CA THR A 136 -4.23 2.96 1.89
C THR A 136 -4.54 4.28 2.60
N MET A 137 -3.54 5.15 2.76
CA MET A 137 -3.71 6.44 3.40
C MET A 137 -4.62 7.38 2.58
N SER A 138 -4.42 7.44 1.27
CA SER A 138 -5.23 8.24 0.36
C SER A 138 -6.69 7.79 0.31
N PHE A 139 -6.93 6.48 0.35
CA PHE A 139 -8.28 5.92 0.47
C PHE A 139 -8.93 6.35 1.79
N ALA A 140 -8.24 6.19 2.92
CA ALA A 140 -8.76 6.51 4.24
C ALA A 140 -9.01 8.01 4.44
N SER A 141 -8.11 8.87 3.95
CA SER A 141 -8.22 10.33 4.05
C SER A 141 -8.98 10.98 2.89
N GLN A 142 -9.50 10.20 1.95
CA GLN A 142 -10.24 10.71 0.80
C GLN A 142 -9.50 11.82 0.03
N ARG A 143 -8.21 11.58 -0.25
CA ARG A 143 -7.33 12.52 -0.96
C ARG A 143 -6.66 11.85 -2.16
N PRO A 144 -6.22 12.60 -3.17
CA PRO A 144 -5.37 12.06 -4.24
C PRO A 144 -4.10 11.41 -3.68
N VAL A 145 -3.54 10.45 -4.42
CA VAL A 145 -2.18 9.98 -4.15
C VAL A 145 -1.16 11.04 -4.54
N LYS A 146 -0.11 11.15 -3.73
CA LYS A 146 0.99 12.11 -3.88
C LYS A 146 2.25 11.51 -4.49
N ILE A 147 2.21 10.22 -4.86
CA ILE A 147 3.27 9.54 -5.61
C ILE A 147 2.94 9.60 -7.11
N ARG A 148 3.94 9.86 -7.95
CA ARG A 148 3.77 9.81 -9.41
C ARG A 148 3.45 8.39 -9.89
N LEU A 149 2.59 8.27 -10.89
CA LEU A 149 2.13 6.99 -11.45
C LEU A 149 2.62 6.73 -12.89
N ASP A 150 3.64 7.47 -13.32
CA ASP A 150 4.22 7.48 -14.67
C ASP A 150 5.62 6.83 -14.74
N HIS A 151 6.00 6.07 -13.70
CA HIS A 151 7.27 5.36 -13.68
C HIS A 151 7.30 4.23 -14.72
N GLY A 152 8.36 4.16 -15.52
CA GLY A 152 8.47 3.17 -16.61
C GLY A 152 8.48 1.70 -16.19
N PHE A 153 8.75 1.40 -14.92
CA PHE A 153 8.66 0.04 -14.36
C PHE A 153 7.23 -0.34 -13.91
N MET A 154 6.28 0.59 -13.93
CA MET A 154 4.88 0.28 -13.62
C MET A 154 4.23 -0.40 -14.82
N ASP A 155 4.17 -1.72 -14.75
CA ASP A 155 3.41 -2.48 -15.71
C ASP A 155 1.91 -2.30 -15.47
N ARG A 156 1.20 -1.89 -16.52
CA ARG A 156 -0.26 -1.71 -16.56
C ARG A 156 -0.93 -2.67 -17.53
N SER A 157 -0.14 -3.52 -18.20
CA SER A 157 -0.67 -4.49 -19.17
C SER A 157 -1.48 -5.59 -18.49
N LEU A 158 -2.16 -6.40 -19.31
CA LEU A 158 -2.86 -7.61 -18.86
C LEU A 158 -2.18 -8.87 -19.41
N SER A 159 -0.89 -8.78 -19.77
CA SER A 159 -0.11 -9.93 -20.24
C SER A 159 0.13 -10.92 -19.11
N GLU A 160 0.41 -12.17 -19.45
CA GLU A 160 0.80 -13.18 -18.46
C GLU A 160 2.02 -12.73 -17.65
N ALA A 161 1.96 -12.87 -16.33
CA ALA A 161 2.98 -12.44 -15.37
C ALA A 161 2.80 -13.18 -14.04
N ASP A 162 3.76 -13.05 -13.12
CA ASP A 162 3.67 -13.59 -11.77
C ASP A 162 2.65 -12.85 -10.88
N ASP A 163 2.31 -13.47 -9.75
CA ASP A 163 1.34 -12.92 -8.80
C ASP A 163 1.77 -11.57 -8.21
N ASP A 164 3.08 -11.35 -8.01
CA ASP A 164 3.60 -10.07 -7.52
C ASP A 164 3.28 -8.94 -8.52
N THR A 165 3.48 -9.19 -9.81
CA THR A 165 3.19 -8.26 -10.91
C THR A 165 1.69 -8.02 -11.05
N TRP A 166 0.85 -9.06 -10.99
CA TRP A 166 -0.61 -8.91 -10.99
C TRP A 166 -1.12 -8.09 -9.80
N ALA A 167 -0.51 -8.23 -8.62
CA ALA A 167 -0.83 -7.43 -7.45
C ALA A 167 -0.41 -5.98 -7.61
N ASN A 168 0.79 -5.72 -8.12
CA ASN A 168 1.26 -4.37 -8.36
C ASN A 168 0.41 -3.64 -9.42
N ARG A 169 -0.06 -4.33 -10.48
CA ARG A 169 -1.00 -3.78 -11.48
C ARG A 169 -2.28 -3.26 -10.84
N ILE A 170 -2.92 -4.06 -9.98
CA ILE A 170 -4.19 -3.66 -9.34
C ILE A 170 -3.99 -2.61 -8.24
N ILE A 171 -2.84 -2.59 -7.57
CA ILE A 171 -2.45 -1.51 -6.66
C ILE A 171 -2.32 -0.19 -7.42
N VAL A 172 -1.64 -0.17 -8.57
CA VAL A 172 -1.55 1.04 -9.41
C VAL A 172 -2.92 1.47 -9.89
N HIS A 173 -3.75 0.53 -10.37
CA HIS A 173 -5.13 0.84 -10.77
C HIS A 173 -5.94 1.48 -9.64
N SER A 174 -5.82 0.97 -8.41
CA SER A 174 -6.50 1.55 -7.25
C SER A 174 -6.03 2.99 -6.98
N ALA A 175 -4.76 3.31 -7.22
CA ALA A 175 -4.24 4.67 -7.14
C ALA A 175 -4.83 5.59 -8.23
N ASP A 176 -5.01 5.08 -9.46
CA ASP A 176 -5.68 5.85 -10.52
C ASP A 176 -7.14 6.15 -10.17
N VAL A 177 -7.87 5.16 -9.63
CA VAL A 177 -9.26 5.35 -9.17
C VAL A 177 -9.34 6.38 -8.06
N ILE A 178 -8.45 6.33 -7.07
CA ILE A 178 -8.35 7.34 -6.01
C ILE A 178 -8.14 8.74 -6.60
N ASN A 179 -7.23 8.88 -7.57
CA ASN A 179 -6.97 10.14 -8.24
C ASN A 179 -8.17 10.66 -9.04
N TYR A 180 -8.93 9.77 -9.67
CA TYR A 180 -10.20 10.16 -10.30
C TYR A 180 -11.22 10.66 -9.27
N CYS A 181 -11.39 9.94 -8.17
CA CYS A 181 -12.41 10.23 -7.16
C CYS A 181 -12.15 11.50 -6.36
N PHE A 182 -10.88 11.77 -6.02
CA PHE A 182 -10.49 12.85 -5.11
C PHE A 182 -9.63 13.94 -5.77
N GLY A 183 -9.29 13.79 -7.05
CA GLY A 183 -8.52 14.77 -7.81
C GLY A 183 -9.33 15.99 -8.26
N ASN A 184 -8.63 16.98 -8.81
CA ASN A 184 -9.23 18.27 -9.20
C ASN A 184 -9.84 18.27 -10.61
N ASN A 185 -9.86 17.13 -11.31
CA ASN A 185 -10.21 17.07 -12.73
C ASN A 185 -11.73 17.07 -13.00
N GLY A 186 -12.56 17.13 -11.95
CA GLY A 186 -14.02 17.08 -12.04
C GLY A 186 -14.54 15.75 -12.61
N PRO A 187 -15.88 15.58 -12.69
CA PRO A 187 -16.48 14.37 -13.23
C PRO A 187 -16.11 14.18 -14.71
N ASN A 188 -15.51 13.05 -15.05
CA ASN A 188 -15.19 12.67 -16.43
C ASN A 188 -15.69 11.25 -16.70
N ARG A 189 -16.83 11.15 -17.39
CA ARG A 189 -17.49 9.85 -17.68
C ARG A 189 -16.66 8.92 -18.56
N HIS A 190 -15.88 9.47 -19.48
CA HIS A 190 -15.02 8.67 -20.33
C HIS A 190 -13.94 8.01 -19.48
N HIS A 191 -13.25 8.82 -18.66
CA HIS A 191 -12.21 8.31 -17.78
C HIS A 191 -12.75 7.33 -16.72
N TYR A 192 -13.93 7.61 -16.16
CA TYR A 192 -14.63 6.64 -15.30
C TYR A 192 -14.84 5.30 -16.00
N GLN A 193 -15.32 5.32 -17.25
CA GLN A 193 -15.55 4.09 -18.01
C GLN A 193 -14.24 3.35 -18.30
N GLU A 194 -13.15 4.05 -18.63
CA GLU A 194 -11.83 3.43 -18.80
C GLU A 194 -11.37 2.69 -17.53
N LEU A 195 -11.60 3.28 -16.35
CA LEU A 195 -11.25 2.66 -15.07
C LEU A 195 -12.12 1.41 -14.80
N VAL A 196 -13.43 1.50 -15.05
CA VAL A 196 -14.33 0.34 -14.92
C VAL A 196 -13.96 -0.77 -15.89
N ASP A 197 -13.66 -0.42 -17.15
CA ASP A 197 -13.29 -1.38 -18.18
C ASP A 197 -11.98 -2.09 -17.83
N TYR A 198 -11.00 -1.35 -17.30
CA TYR A 198 -9.75 -1.93 -16.80
C TYR A 198 -9.99 -2.91 -15.65
N ASP A 199 -10.75 -2.51 -14.62
CA ASP A 199 -11.02 -3.39 -13.46
C ASP A 199 -11.69 -4.71 -13.90
N GLN A 200 -12.68 -4.62 -14.81
CA GLN A 200 -13.34 -5.80 -15.36
C GLN A 200 -12.42 -6.66 -16.23
N ALA A 201 -11.57 -6.03 -17.04
CA ALA A 201 -10.61 -6.73 -17.87
C ALA A 201 -9.55 -7.45 -17.02
N TRP A 202 -9.03 -6.78 -15.99
CA TRP A 202 -8.12 -7.37 -15.01
C TRP A 202 -8.77 -8.56 -14.28
N LEU A 203 -10.03 -8.42 -13.86
CA LEU A 203 -10.80 -9.49 -13.21
C LEU A 203 -10.92 -10.76 -14.07
N ARG A 204 -11.09 -10.58 -15.39
CA ARG A 204 -11.19 -11.68 -16.36
C ARG A 204 -9.83 -12.29 -16.72
N ALA A 205 -8.78 -11.49 -16.73
CA ALA A 205 -7.47 -11.88 -17.22
C ALA A 205 -6.54 -12.47 -16.14
N ARG A 206 -6.82 -12.20 -14.86
CA ARG A 206 -5.98 -12.68 -13.74
C ARG A 206 -5.82 -14.21 -13.76
N PRO A 207 -4.64 -14.73 -13.37
CA PRO A 207 -4.35 -16.16 -13.45
C PRO A 207 -5.13 -16.97 -12.41
N VAL A 208 -5.16 -18.29 -12.59
CA VAL A 208 -5.86 -19.25 -11.69
C VAL A 208 -5.40 -19.15 -10.23
N SER A 209 -4.15 -18.75 -9.98
CA SER A 209 -3.60 -18.48 -8.64
C SER A 209 -4.38 -17.43 -7.85
N TRP A 210 -5.14 -16.56 -8.53
CA TRP A 210 -5.94 -15.50 -7.93
C TRP A 210 -7.34 -15.93 -7.49
N LEU A 211 -7.72 -17.17 -7.78
CA LEU A 211 -8.99 -17.72 -7.31
C LEU A 211 -8.87 -18.16 -5.84
N PRO A 212 -9.95 -18.02 -5.05
CA PRO A 212 -10.00 -18.59 -3.71
C PRO A 212 -9.72 -20.09 -3.72
N ILE A 213 -8.87 -20.55 -2.81
CA ILE A 213 -8.61 -21.98 -2.56
C ILE A 213 -9.71 -22.57 -1.69
N ALA A 214 -10.22 -21.78 -0.75
CA ALA A 214 -11.31 -22.17 0.13
C ALA A 214 -12.17 -20.96 0.48
N TYR A 215 -13.44 -21.23 0.74
CA TYR A 215 -14.43 -20.27 1.18
C TYR A 215 -15.26 -20.87 2.31
N SER A 216 -15.46 -20.11 3.38
CA SER A 216 -16.45 -20.36 4.42
C SER A 216 -17.34 -19.13 4.56
N ALA A 217 -18.65 -19.33 4.56
CA ALA A 217 -19.60 -18.27 4.90
C ALA A 217 -19.42 -17.85 6.36
N SER A 218 -19.82 -16.62 6.70
CA SER A 218 -19.83 -16.15 8.08
C SER A 218 -20.87 -16.92 8.90
N ASP A 219 -20.48 -17.43 10.06
CA ASP A 219 -21.38 -18.03 11.03
C ASP A 219 -21.66 -17.07 12.20
N GLU A 220 -22.85 -16.46 12.20
CA GLU A 220 -23.30 -15.56 13.28
C GLU A 220 -23.31 -16.26 14.65
N SER A 221 -23.51 -17.58 14.69
CA SER A 221 -23.52 -18.35 15.94
C SER A 221 -22.12 -18.47 16.58
N LEU A 222 -21.08 -18.31 15.78
CA LEU A 222 -19.67 -18.26 16.21
C LEU A 222 -19.19 -16.82 16.43
N GLY A 223 -20.06 -15.83 16.25
CA GLY A 223 -19.71 -14.41 16.34
C GLY A 223 -18.91 -13.90 15.14
N GLU A 224 -18.97 -14.59 14.00
CA GLU A 224 -18.28 -14.20 12.79
C GLU A 224 -19.09 -13.15 12.02
N ALA A 225 -18.49 -11.97 11.79
CA ALA A 225 -19.13 -10.90 11.02
C ALA A 225 -18.83 -10.96 9.51
N PHE A 226 -17.82 -11.72 9.10
CA PHE A 226 -17.31 -11.75 7.73
C PHE A 226 -16.98 -13.17 7.28
N PRO A 227 -17.11 -13.49 5.99
CA PRO A 227 -16.72 -14.79 5.46
C PRO A 227 -15.19 -14.97 5.52
N HIS A 228 -14.76 -16.23 5.61
CA HIS A 228 -13.35 -16.60 5.55
C HIS A 228 -12.99 -17.05 4.13
N ILE A 229 -12.06 -16.34 3.50
CA ILE A 229 -11.60 -16.64 2.14
C ILE A 229 -10.10 -16.89 2.19
N ILE A 230 -9.67 -18.05 1.71
CA ILE A 230 -8.26 -18.45 1.69
C ILE A 230 -7.72 -18.31 0.27
N TYR A 231 -6.60 -17.60 0.12
CA TYR A 231 -5.89 -17.43 -1.14
C TYR A 231 -4.49 -18.06 -1.07
N LEU A 232 -3.89 -18.26 -2.24
CA LEU A 232 -2.62 -18.98 -2.39
C LEU A 232 -1.43 -18.31 -1.69
N ASN A 233 -1.35 -16.98 -1.76
CA ASN A 233 -0.22 -16.23 -1.21
C ASN A 233 -0.62 -14.79 -0.85
N HIS A 234 0.31 -14.09 -0.22
CA HIS A 234 0.11 -12.73 0.25
C HIS A 234 -0.08 -11.69 -0.87
N ALA A 235 0.54 -11.87 -2.04
CA ALA A 235 0.41 -10.96 -3.17
C ALA A 235 -1.03 -10.95 -3.69
N VAL A 236 -1.63 -12.15 -3.80
CA VAL A 236 -3.05 -12.29 -4.16
C VAL A 236 -3.93 -11.62 -3.11
N VAL A 237 -3.71 -11.87 -1.81
CA VAL A 237 -4.53 -11.26 -0.74
C VAL A 237 -4.49 -9.74 -0.82
N ILE A 238 -3.29 -9.14 -0.86
CA ILE A 238 -3.17 -7.68 -0.84
C ILE A 238 -3.70 -7.06 -2.15
N GLY A 239 -3.52 -7.74 -3.29
CA GLY A 239 -4.11 -7.32 -4.55
C GLY A 239 -5.64 -7.34 -4.53
N GLN A 240 -6.27 -8.36 -3.94
CA GLN A 240 -7.73 -8.41 -3.79
C GLN A 240 -8.24 -7.28 -2.90
N VAL A 241 -7.55 -6.95 -1.79
CA VAL A 241 -7.90 -5.80 -0.94
C VAL A 241 -7.88 -4.49 -1.74
N HIS A 242 -6.86 -4.26 -2.56
CA HIS A 242 -6.76 -3.05 -3.38
C HIS A 242 -7.77 -3.03 -4.54
N SER A 243 -8.10 -4.18 -5.13
CA SER A 243 -9.22 -4.31 -6.08
C SER A 243 -10.54 -3.90 -5.43
N ILE A 244 -10.78 -4.33 -4.18
CA ILE A 244 -11.99 -3.97 -3.43
C ILE A 244 -12.01 -2.46 -3.14
N PHE A 245 -10.90 -1.84 -2.74
CA PHE A 245 -10.82 -0.38 -2.57
C PHE A 245 -11.22 0.36 -3.85
N ALA A 246 -10.64 -0.04 -4.99
CA ALA A 246 -10.96 0.55 -6.29
C ALA A 246 -12.47 0.42 -6.60
N ARG A 247 -13.05 -0.78 -6.44
CA ARG A 247 -14.46 -1.03 -6.70
C ARG A 247 -15.40 -0.26 -5.80
N ILE A 248 -15.10 -0.15 -4.50
CA ILE A 248 -15.89 0.66 -3.56
C ILE A 248 -15.97 2.10 -4.06
N LEU A 249 -14.83 2.69 -4.42
CA LEU A 249 -14.78 4.05 -4.94
C LEU A 249 -15.52 4.20 -6.27
N LEU A 250 -15.31 3.28 -7.22
CA LEU A 250 -16.02 3.28 -8.50
C LEU A 250 -17.54 3.19 -8.32
N MET A 251 -18.03 2.39 -7.37
CA MET A 251 -19.45 2.29 -7.06
C MET A 251 -19.98 3.58 -6.42
N CYS A 252 -19.25 4.15 -5.45
CA CYS A 252 -19.64 5.40 -4.79
C CYS A 252 -19.64 6.61 -5.73
N HIS A 253 -18.78 6.58 -6.77
CA HIS A 253 -18.61 7.66 -7.73
C HIS A 253 -19.30 7.41 -9.08
N ASP A 254 -20.09 6.34 -9.20
CA ASP A 254 -21.00 6.18 -10.34
C ASP A 254 -22.04 7.33 -10.32
N ASP A 255 -22.11 8.08 -11.41
CA ASP A 255 -23.06 9.17 -11.61
C ASP A 255 -24.33 8.72 -12.35
N ARG A 256 -24.37 7.46 -12.82
CA ARG A 256 -25.52 6.81 -13.47
C ARG A 256 -26.51 6.26 -12.47
N VAL A 257 -26.04 5.88 -11.28
CA VAL A 257 -26.89 5.43 -10.18
C VAL A 257 -27.52 6.65 -9.50
N PRO A 258 -28.86 6.81 -9.51
CA PRO A 258 -29.51 7.90 -8.81
C PRO A 258 -29.16 7.82 -7.32
N ARG A 259 -28.61 8.90 -6.75
CA ARG A 259 -28.17 8.91 -5.34
C ARG A 259 -29.31 9.23 -4.36
N ILE A 260 -30.40 9.82 -4.84
CA ILE A 260 -31.55 10.27 -4.04
C ILE A 260 -32.84 9.95 -4.80
N GLY A 261 -33.90 9.58 -4.07
CA GLY A 261 -35.24 9.38 -4.59
C GLY A 261 -35.63 7.92 -4.85
N PRO A 262 -36.86 7.66 -5.34
CA PRO A 262 -37.39 6.31 -5.54
C PRO A 262 -36.52 5.43 -6.47
N SER A 263 -35.89 6.05 -7.48
CA SER A 263 -34.97 5.37 -8.40
C SER A 263 -33.67 4.90 -7.73
N ALA A 264 -33.21 5.57 -6.68
CA ALA A 264 -32.06 5.16 -5.87
C ALA A 264 -32.36 3.90 -5.04
N GLN A 265 -33.58 3.80 -4.50
CA GLN A 265 -34.04 2.63 -3.75
C GLN A 265 -34.23 1.41 -4.65
N LEU A 266 -34.67 1.61 -5.90
CA LEU A 266 -34.80 0.54 -6.89
C LEU A 266 -33.43 0.03 -7.37
N ALA A 267 -32.46 0.93 -7.61
CA ALA A 267 -31.10 0.56 -7.99
C ALA A 267 -30.38 -0.23 -6.87
N ARG A 268 -30.52 0.19 -5.60
CA ARG A 268 -29.95 -0.54 -4.45
C ARG A 268 -30.49 -1.98 -4.34
N LYS A 269 -31.79 -2.17 -4.57
CA LYS A 269 -32.42 -3.50 -4.57
C LYS A 269 -31.96 -4.41 -5.71
N GLN A 270 -31.38 -3.89 -6.78
CA GLN A 270 -30.82 -4.71 -7.86
C GLN A 270 -29.36 -5.11 -7.61
N ILE A 271 -28.63 -4.32 -6.82
CA ILE A 271 -27.23 -4.61 -6.45
C ILE A 271 -27.15 -5.73 -5.41
N ASP A 272 -28.12 -5.85 -4.50
CA ASP A 272 -28.15 -6.89 -3.46
C ASP A 272 -28.53 -8.31 -3.97
N VAL A 273 -28.73 -8.49 -5.29
CA VAL A 273 -29.25 -9.75 -5.88
C VAL A 273 -28.30 -10.34 -6.94
N GLY A 274 -27.16 -9.70 -7.22
CA GLY A 274 -26.15 -10.16 -8.19
C GLY A 274 -24.83 -10.52 -7.52
#